data_AF-A0A7C0XZ81-F1
#
_entry.id   AF-A0A7C0XZ81-F1
#
_cell.length_a   1.000
_cell.length_b   1.000
_cell.length_c   1.000
_cell.angle_alpha   90.00
_cell.angle_beta   90.00
_cell.angle_gamma   90.00
#
_symmetry.space_group_name_H-M   'P 1'
#
loop_
_entity.id
_entity.type
_entity.pdbx_description
1 polymer ?
#
loop_
_entity_poly.entity_id
_entity_poly.type
_entity_poly.pdbx_seq_one_letter_code
_entity_poly.pdbx_strand_id
1 'polypeptide(L)'
;MECAWIDEEWIEDLIWCPSQCYRRIRCDGKIYTLYLRWRWEDPWEFRIAEGDMVSQRGPYIIDLRTGKAGRLIGIDKEGKPILEEIKWEFITDDLFSKYSYYFRDLEYKEAEKQAERLFLKWVKQELTDP
;
A
#
# COMPACT_ATOMS: atom_id res chain seq x y z
N MET A 1 -7.57 1.39 -21.05
CA MET A 1 -6.84 1.74 -19.83
C MET A 1 -5.38 1.46 -20.05
N GLU A 2 -4.57 2.52 -20.07
CA GLU A 2 -3.12 2.41 -20.23
C GLU A 2 -2.47 2.53 -18.85
N CYS A 3 -1.65 1.53 -18.50
CA CYS A 3 -0.94 1.50 -17.23
C CYS A 3 0.56 1.37 -17.49
N ALA A 4 1.37 2.16 -16.79
CA ALA A 4 2.83 2.11 -16.85
C ALA A 4 3.42 2.12 -15.45
N TRP A 5 4.29 1.14 -15.16
CA TRP A 5 5.03 1.10 -13.91
C TRP A 5 5.95 2.30 -13.80
N ILE A 6 5.96 2.94 -12.63
CA ILE A 6 6.88 4.04 -12.31
C ILE A 6 8.19 3.46 -11.78
N ASP A 7 8.10 2.36 -11.03
CA ASP A 7 9.25 1.67 -10.43
C ASP A 7 9.60 0.40 -11.22
N GLU A 8 10.90 0.18 -11.45
CA GLU A 8 11.42 -1.02 -12.11
C GLU A 8 11.17 -2.29 -11.27
N GLU A 9 11.32 -2.18 -9.95
CA GLU A 9 11.12 -3.24 -8.97
C GLU A 9 10.34 -2.72 -7.76
N TRP A 10 9.94 -3.63 -6.86
CA TRP A 10 9.35 -3.25 -5.58
C TRP A 10 10.37 -2.53 -4.70
N ILE A 11 9.92 -1.46 -4.07
CA ILE A 11 10.69 -0.70 -3.07
C ILE A 11 10.48 -1.37 -1.72
N GLU A 12 11.56 -1.87 -1.13
CA GLU A 12 11.53 -2.73 0.05
C GLU A 12 11.99 -2.01 1.34
N ASP A 13 11.05 -1.90 2.27
CA ASP A 13 11.18 -1.65 3.71
C ASP A 13 11.87 -2.71 4.56
N LEU A 14 13.20 -2.92 4.45
CA LEU A 14 14.17 -3.55 5.42
C LEU A 14 15.05 -4.65 4.78
N ILE A 15 16.27 -4.84 5.31
CA ILE A 15 17.34 -5.70 4.73
C ILE A 15 17.05 -7.21 4.77
N TRP A 16 16.19 -7.71 5.68
CA TRP A 16 16.05 -9.15 5.94
C TRP A 16 14.66 -9.73 5.66
N CYS A 17 13.60 -8.99 5.97
CA CYS A 17 12.23 -9.29 5.56
C CYS A 17 11.52 -7.94 5.51
N PRO A 18 11.18 -7.42 4.33
CA PRO A 18 10.57 -6.13 4.26
C PRO A 18 9.20 -6.19 4.94
N SER A 19 8.99 -5.43 6.00
CA SER A 19 7.67 -5.41 6.68
C SER A 19 6.62 -4.67 5.84
N GLN A 20 7.09 -3.86 4.90
CA GLN A 20 6.31 -3.02 4.01
C GLN A 20 7.02 -2.94 2.66
N CYS A 21 6.30 -3.21 1.57
CA CYS A 21 6.79 -3.06 0.21
C CYS A 21 5.86 -2.13 -0.57
N TYR A 22 6.45 -1.35 -1.48
CA TYR A 22 5.74 -0.37 -2.28
C TYR A 22 6.05 -0.58 -3.76
N ARG A 23 5.05 -0.44 -4.62
CA ARG A 23 5.28 -0.31 -6.06
C ARG A 23 4.28 0.65 -6.67
N ARG A 24 4.76 1.62 -7.45
CA ARG A 24 3.91 2.65 -8.04
C ARG A 24 3.65 2.40 -9.51
N ILE A 25 2.42 2.69 -9.90
CA ILE A 25 1.95 2.57 -11.28
C ILE A 25 1.10 3.77 -11.64
N ARG A 26 1.23 4.26 -12.87
CA ARG A 26 0.36 5.29 -13.43
C ARG A 26 -0.67 4.64 -14.34
N CYS A 27 -1.96 4.85 -14.07
CA CYS A 27 -3.05 4.38 -14.94
C CYS A 27 -4.00 5.55 -15.23
N ASP A 28 -4.28 5.80 -16.52
CA ASP A 28 -5.18 6.86 -16.99
C ASP A 28 -4.94 8.24 -16.30
N GLY A 29 -3.66 8.62 -16.14
CA GLY A 29 -3.24 9.89 -15.53
C GLY A 29 -3.22 9.93 -14.00
N LYS A 30 -3.76 8.90 -13.33
CA LYS A 30 -3.70 8.74 -11.87
C LYS A 30 -2.49 7.91 -11.45
N ILE A 31 -1.93 8.22 -10.29
CA ILE A 31 -0.87 7.42 -9.67
C ILE A 31 -1.53 6.53 -8.62
N TYR A 32 -1.19 5.26 -8.65
CA TYR A 32 -1.54 4.30 -7.62
C TYR A 32 -0.27 3.77 -6.96
N THR A 33 -0.35 3.53 -5.65
CA THR A 33 0.67 2.79 -4.92
C THR A 33 0.09 1.45 -4.49
N LEU A 34 0.72 0.37 -4.94
CA LEU A 34 0.50 -0.97 -4.40
C LEU A 34 1.24 -1.05 -3.07
N TYR A 35 0.51 -1.33 -2.01
CA TYR A 35 1.01 -1.40 -0.65
C TYR A 35 0.91 -2.83 -0.14
N LEU A 36 2.07 -3.47 0.00
CA LEU A 36 2.21 -4.77 0.63
C LEU A 36 2.72 -4.60 2.05
N ARG A 37 2.16 -5.37 2.97
CA ARG A 37 2.51 -5.26 4.38
C ARG A 37 2.45 -6.60 5.07
N TRP A 38 3.47 -6.91 5.86
CA TRP A 38 3.52 -8.09 6.70
C TRP A 38 3.62 -7.70 8.18
N ARG A 39 2.86 -8.39 9.05
CA ARG A 39 3.12 -8.42 10.50
C ARG A 39 3.46 -9.86 10.83
N TRP A 40 4.47 -10.08 11.66
CA TRP A 40 5.00 -11.39 12.07
C TRP A 40 4.02 -12.58 12.01
N GLU A 41 2.88 -12.49 12.69
CA GLU A 41 1.91 -13.59 12.83
C GLU A 41 0.78 -13.54 11.80
N ASP A 42 0.69 -12.46 11.03
CA ASP A 42 -0.35 -12.24 10.03
C ASP A 42 0.16 -12.64 8.64
N PRO A 43 -0.71 -13.13 7.75
CA PRO A 43 -0.39 -13.22 6.34
C PRO A 43 -0.08 -11.82 5.77
N TRP A 44 0.63 -11.78 4.64
CA TRP A 44 0.75 -10.53 3.88
C TRP A 44 -0.64 -9.93 3.63
N GLU A 45 -0.73 -8.61 3.77
CA GLU A 45 -1.88 -7.79 3.41
C GLU A 45 -1.55 -7.03 2.12
N PHE A 46 -2.54 -6.87 1.25
CA PHE A 46 -2.41 -6.07 0.03
C PHE A 46 -3.52 -5.02 -0.05
N ARG A 47 -3.13 -3.74 -0.08
CA ARG A 47 -4.05 -2.61 -0.29
C ARG A 47 -3.58 -1.75 -1.48
N ILE A 48 -4.53 -1.04 -2.09
CA ILE A 48 -4.25 -0.06 -3.14
C ILE A 48 -4.50 1.33 -2.57
N ALA A 49 -3.53 2.22 -2.74
CA ALA A 49 -3.69 3.65 -2.50
C ALA A 49 -3.76 4.42 -3.81
N GLU A 50 -4.68 5.39 -3.91
CA GLU A 50 -4.60 6.45 -4.92
C GLU A 50 -3.64 7.52 -4.40
N GLY A 51 -2.63 7.88 -5.17
CA GLY A 51 -1.56 8.81 -4.78
C GLY A 51 -0.19 8.14 -4.60
N ASP A 52 0.84 8.97 -4.43
CA ASP A 52 2.24 8.54 -4.31
C ASP A 52 2.69 8.49 -2.84
N MET A 53 2.66 7.29 -2.25
CA MET A 53 3.08 7.09 -0.86
C MET A 53 4.61 7.14 -0.70
N VAL A 54 5.37 6.92 -1.77
CA VAL A 54 6.84 6.92 -1.74
C VAL A 54 7.37 8.35 -1.68
N SER A 55 6.76 9.26 -2.44
CA SER A 55 7.12 10.69 -2.44
C SER A 55 6.81 11.40 -1.11
N GLN A 56 5.86 10.88 -0.32
CA GLN A 56 5.53 11.40 1.02
C GLN A 56 5.87 10.43 2.16
N ARG A 57 6.98 9.69 2.02
CA ARG A 57 7.37 8.66 2.98
C ARG A 57 7.58 9.19 4.40
N GLY A 58 7.03 8.50 5.39
CA GLY A 58 7.26 8.82 6.79
C GLY A 58 6.41 7.98 7.73
N PRO A 59 6.57 8.17 9.05
CA PRO A 59 5.62 7.61 10.02
C PRO A 59 4.24 8.22 9.76
N TYR A 60 3.27 7.37 9.44
CA TYR A 60 1.90 7.79 9.23
C TYR A 60 1.09 7.55 10.50
N ILE A 61 0.29 8.54 10.88
CA ILE A 61 -0.81 8.33 11.83
C ILE A 61 -2.06 8.17 10.99
N ILE A 62 -2.65 6.98 11.03
CA ILE A 62 -3.87 6.64 10.31
C ILE A 62 -4.98 6.46 11.32
N ASP A 63 -6.00 7.31 11.25
CA ASP A 63 -7.25 7.12 11.96
C ASP A 63 -8.17 6.26 11.10
N LEU A 64 -8.19 4.96 11.39
CA LEU A 64 -9.02 3.98 10.68
C LEU A 64 -10.53 4.21 10.88
N ARG A 65 -10.97 5.00 11.87
CA ARG A 65 -12.40 5.31 12.07
C ARG A 65 -12.88 6.43 11.16
N THR A 66 -12.02 7.41 10.91
CA THR A 66 -12.36 8.58 10.09
C THR A 66 -11.78 8.51 8.68
N GLY A 67 -10.91 7.52 8.40
CA GLY A 67 -10.17 7.42 7.14
C GLY A 67 -9.10 8.48 6.97
N LYS A 68 -8.92 9.38 7.94
CA LYS A 68 -7.92 10.45 7.88
C LYS A 68 -6.55 9.87 8.20
N ALA A 69 -5.58 10.19 7.37
CA ALA A 69 -4.19 9.93 7.68
C ALA A 69 -3.36 11.20 7.54
N GLY A 70 -2.30 11.28 8.34
CA GLY A 70 -1.38 12.40 8.37
C GLY A 70 0.04 11.88 8.53
N ARG A 71 0.98 12.51 7.87
CA ARG A 71 2.40 12.19 8.04
C ARG A 71 2.90 12.90 9.29
N LEU A 72 3.40 12.15 10.25
CA LEU A 72 3.96 12.69 11.48
C LEU A 72 5.29 13.38 11.16
N ILE A 73 5.34 14.70 11.36
CA ILE A 73 6.54 15.52 11.14
C ILE A 73 7.19 15.99 12.45
N GLY A 74 6.52 15.77 13.58
CA GLY A 74 7.06 16.10 14.90
C GLY A 74 6.03 15.98 16.01
N ILE A 75 6.47 16.31 17.22
CA ILE A 75 5.64 16.42 18.42
C ILE A 75 5.77 17.86 18.92
N ASP A 76 4.64 18.50 19.21
CA ASP A 76 4.65 19.86 19.76
C ASP A 76 5.10 19.88 21.24
N LYS A 77 5.18 21.08 21.83
CA LYS A 77 5.61 21.26 23.23
C LYS A 77 4.63 20.67 24.26
N GLU A 78 3.41 20.35 23.84
CA GLU A 78 2.34 19.77 24.66
C GLU A 78 2.26 18.24 24.50
N GLY A 79 3.12 17.64 23.66
CA GLY A 79 3.11 16.22 23.39
C GLY A 79 2.14 15.80 22.28
N LYS A 80 1.54 16.73 21.54
CA LYS A 80 0.59 16.40 20.47
C LYS A 80 1.32 16.17 19.13
N PRO A 81 0.84 15.21 18.31
CA PRO A 81 1.33 15.00 16.95
C PRO A 81 1.17 16.23 16.06
N ILE A 82 2.25 16.63 15.41
CA ILE A 82 2.22 17.59 14.28
C ILE A 82 2.14 16.77 13.00
N LEU A 83 1.05 16.95 12.25
CA LEU A 83 0.75 16.17 11.05
C LEU A 83 0.83 17.06 9.80
N GLU A 84 1.55 16.56 8.79
CA GLU A 84 1.51 17.03 7.42
C GLU A 84 0.38 16.32 6.66
N GLU A 85 -0.34 17.06 5.81
CA GLU A 85 -1.39 16.52 4.95
C GLU A 85 -0.81 15.53 3.94
N ILE A 86 -1.41 14.35 3.88
CA ILE A 86 -1.07 13.34 2.87
C ILE A 86 -1.88 13.58 1.60
N LYS A 87 -1.26 13.26 0.47
CA LYS A 87 -1.83 13.38 -0.88
C LYS A 87 -2.13 12.01 -1.47
N TRP A 88 -2.42 11.05 -0.61
CA TRP A 88 -2.79 9.69 -0.98
C TRP A 88 -3.85 9.17 -0.02
N GLU A 89 -4.70 8.25 -0.49
CA GLU A 89 -5.71 7.58 0.31
C GLU A 89 -5.81 6.10 -0.07
N PHE A 90 -6.07 5.23 0.90
CA PHE A 90 -6.41 3.84 0.61
C PHE A 90 -7.80 3.78 0.00
N ILE A 91 -7.89 3.22 -1.20
CA ILE A 91 -9.15 3.05 -1.94
C ILE A 91 -9.66 1.61 -1.91
N THR A 92 -8.92 0.71 -1.27
CA THR A 92 -9.33 -0.66 -1.00
C THR A 92 -9.01 -1.07 0.43
N ASP A 93 -9.81 -1.98 0.96
CA ASP A 93 -9.42 -2.84 2.08
C ASP A 93 -8.34 -3.85 1.65
N ASP A 94 -8.06 -4.82 2.51
CA ASP A 94 -7.13 -5.90 2.20
C ASP A 94 -7.70 -6.85 1.13
N LEU A 95 -7.14 -6.74 -0.08
CA LEU A 95 -7.53 -7.55 -1.24
C LEU A 95 -7.05 -9.00 -1.13
N PHE A 96 -6.01 -9.29 -0.37
CA PHE A 96 -5.59 -10.68 -0.17
C PHE A 96 -6.61 -11.42 0.69
N SER A 97 -6.99 -10.87 1.84
CA SER A 97 -8.09 -11.41 2.65
C SER A 97 -9.40 -11.51 1.85
N LYS A 98 -9.79 -10.43 1.12
CA LYS A 98 -11.03 -10.42 0.31
C LYS A 98 -11.09 -11.57 -0.70
N TYR A 99 -9.97 -11.89 -1.36
CA TYR A 99 -9.91 -12.96 -2.37
C TYR A 99 -9.25 -14.25 -1.88
N SER A 100 -9.15 -14.45 -0.56
CA SER A 100 -8.62 -15.66 0.06
C SER A 100 -7.20 -16.04 -0.39
N TYR A 101 -6.34 -15.05 -0.60
CA TYR A 101 -4.90 -15.25 -0.79
C TYR A 101 -4.16 -15.12 0.53
N TYR A 102 -3.29 -16.08 0.82
CA TYR A 102 -2.50 -16.13 2.05
C TYR A 102 -1.05 -16.41 1.69
N PHE A 103 -0.17 -15.49 2.05
CA PHE A 103 1.28 -15.62 1.87
C PHE A 103 1.95 -15.45 3.22
N ARG A 104 2.92 -16.30 3.52
CA ARG A 104 3.80 -16.22 4.68
C ARG A 104 4.97 -15.28 4.40
N ASP A 105 5.74 -15.01 5.45
CA ASP A 105 6.93 -14.17 5.44
C ASP A 105 7.86 -14.40 4.24
N LEU A 106 8.30 -15.64 4.03
CA LEU A 106 9.24 -16.02 2.97
C LEU A 106 8.62 -15.99 1.56
N GLU A 107 7.30 -15.83 1.46
CA GLU A 107 6.53 -15.86 0.21
C GLU A 107 6.26 -14.45 -0.33
N TYR A 108 7.08 -13.46 0.06
CA TYR A 108 6.87 -12.05 -0.32
C TYR A 108 7.00 -11.82 -1.83
N LYS A 109 7.86 -12.55 -2.55
CA LYS A 109 7.96 -12.45 -4.01
C LYS A 109 6.75 -13.02 -4.74
N GLU A 110 6.11 -14.04 -4.16
CA GLU A 110 4.82 -14.55 -4.61
C GLU A 110 3.71 -13.52 -4.32
N ALA A 111 3.74 -12.90 -3.15
CA ALA A 111 2.83 -11.82 -2.78
C ALA A 111 2.94 -10.62 -3.73
N GLU A 112 4.15 -10.16 -4.05
CA GLU A 112 4.43 -9.09 -5.04
C GLU A 112 3.76 -9.36 -6.39
N LYS A 113 4.04 -10.54 -6.97
CA LYS A 113 3.45 -10.95 -8.26
C LYS A 113 1.93 -11.04 -8.19
N GLN A 114 1.39 -11.54 -7.08
CA GLN A 114 -0.04 -11.64 -6.88
C GLN A 114 -0.70 -10.26 -6.73
N ALA A 115 -0.07 -9.32 -6.03
CA ALA A 115 -0.53 -7.96 -5.86
C ALA A 115 -0.60 -7.23 -7.21
N GLU A 116 0.43 -7.36 -8.04
CA GLU A 116 0.42 -6.82 -9.41
C GLU A 116 -0.72 -7.39 -10.25
N ARG A 117 -0.91 -8.72 -10.19
CA ARG A 117 -1.99 -9.39 -10.91
C ARG A 117 -3.37 -8.91 -10.45
N LEU A 118 -3.57 -8.79 -9.14
CA LEU A 118 -4.83 -8.30 -8.58
C LEU A 118 -5.07 -6.84 -8.92
N PHE A 119 -4.04 -5.99 -8.87
CA PHE A 119 -4.15 -4.59 -9.27
C PHE A 119 -4.61 -4.48 -10.73
N LEU A 120 -3.99 -5.23 -11.66
CA LEU A 120 -4.36 -5.18 -13.07
C LEU A 120 -5.79 -5.66 -13.33
N LYS A 121 -6.30 -6.62 -12.55
CA LYS A 121 -7.71 -7.03 -12.61
C LYS A 121 -8.63 -5.97 -12.01
N TRP A 122 -8.25 -5.42 -10.86
CA TRP A 122 -9.00 -4.39 -10.14
C TRP A 122 -9.21 -3.16 -11.01
N VAL A 123 -8.14 -2.67 -11.64
CA VAL A 123 -8.18 -1.45 -12.45
C VAL A 123 -9.03 -1.66 -13.71
N LYS A 124 -9.02 -2.88 -14.29
CA LYS A 124 -9.89 -3.25 -15.41
C LYS A 124 -11.33 -3.59 -15.01
N GLN A 125 -11.67 -3.51 -13.72
CA GLN A 125 -12.97 -3.91 -13.17
C GLN A 125 -13.32 -5.39 -13.47
N GLU A 126 -12.31 -6.24 -13.59
CA GLU A 126 -12.44 -7.68 -13.83
C GLU A 126 -12.53 -8.49 -12.53
N LEU A 127 -12.49 -7.81 -11.37
CA LEU A 127 -12.72 -8.45 -10.09
C LEU A 127 -14.22 -8.53 -9.81
N THR A 128 -14.74 -9.74 -9.76
CA THR A 128 -16.08 -10.02 -9.22
C THR A 128 -16.02 -9.99 -7.70
N ASP A 129 -16.99 -9.35 -7.05
CA ASP A 129 -17.12 -9.48 -5.60
C ASP A 129 -17.27 -10.97 -5.23
N PRO A 130 -16.54 -11.46 -4.20
CA PRO A 130 -16.57 -12.86 -3.78
C PRO A 130 -17.95 -13.36 -3.34
#